data_AF-A0A2H1EHX2-F1
#
_entry.id   AF-A0A2H1EHX2-F1
#
_cell.length_a   1.000
_cell.length_b   1.000
_cell.length_c   1.000
_cell.angle_alpha   90.00
_cell.angle_beta   90.00
_cell.angle_gamma   90.00
#
_symmetry.space_group_name_H-M   'P 1'
#
loop_
_entity.id
_entity.type
_entity.pdbx_description
1 polymer ?
#
loop_
_entity_poly.entity_id
_entity_poly.type
_entity_poly.pdbx_seq_one_letter_code
_entity_poly.pdbx_strand_id
1 'polypeptide(L)'
;MMKTRRGLSTVVGTVFAIIALTTTITYVTYSMNTLDKYNQSSLMKNQQLTDFDKEKFQISSVTVPNNKFNITVSNSGSLPITFTKIWIQNTTTTDWINSYTPINNFVVPGGMLKNIGQNIPVTINSANSYNVKLVTSRGNTQQFTMNSPNTAPLNIQLLSIPSNVDVGFNSTLVMVITNNGSNTLTNIIPNTPIQTAGFATCSLGNVVPTKYDTLPPGSTAIFKWDVIVKTGSDSQSCTFTASPPLQNGYTRQSVSAKVTITVITFTQTLLAKNTGILTLDYTSFRWTQDAAPYAGAWQTGWSFPSSPHTVFAVNVTNNNATSDFYVSANSQVFYRGTSSSNTNSFWLVNGTSGTSQAPSFPLKQYTCGGQNDFCTKIPAGRTAVLYFGAGALQGGNGKPTQHLNQADTYFTVMLLYGKYSDSQTNSGSQYSQSLPYLAWIGT
;
A
#
# COMPACT_ATOMS: atom_id res chain seq x y z
N MET A 1 53.34 101.27 54.37
CA MET A 1 53.48 99.93 54.98
C MET A 1 52.30 99.05 54.55
N MET A 2 52.37 98.38 53.38
CA MET A 2 51.29 97.48 52.93
C MET A 2 51.51 96.09 53.52
N LYS A 3 50.67 95.71 54.48
CA LYS A 3 50.68 94.37 55.10
C LYS A 3 50.23 93.31 54.08
N THR A 4 51.11 92.33 53.88
CA THR A 4 50.96 91.11 53.08
C THR A 4 49.76 90.27 53.50
N ARG A 5 48.66 90.27 52.72
CA ARG A 5 47.47 89.40 52.88
C ARG A 5 47.52 88.12 52.02
N ARG A 6 48.64 87.38 52.05
CA ARG A 6 48.83 86.19 51.17
C ARG A 6 48.37 84.85 51.76
N GLY A 7 48.12 84.73 53.06
CA GLY A 7 47.76 83.45 53.70
C GLY A 7 46.30 83.00 53.56
N LEU A 8 45.35 83.94 53.48
CA LEU A 8 43.90 83.63 53.39
C LEU A 8 43.50 83.00 52.05
N SER A 9 44.14 83.42 50.94
CA SER A 9 43.86 82.88 49.60
C SER A 9 44.27 81.41 49.47
N THR A 10 45.39 81.02 50.09
CA THR A 10 45.87 79.63 50.11
C THR A 10 44.91 78.71 50.86
N VAL A 11 44.37 79.13 52.00
CA VAL A 11 43.40 78.35 52.78
C VAL A 11 42.09 78.18 52.02
N VAL A 12 41.55 79.24 51.43
CA VAL A 12 40.32 79.18 50.63
C VAL A 12 40.51 78.29 49.40
N GLY A 13 41.63 78.43 48.67
CA GLY A 13 41.95 77.56 47.54
C GLY A 13 42.08 76.09 47.91
N THR A 14 42.65 75.79 49.09
CA THR A 14 42.77 74.41 49.58
C THR A 14 41.41 73.81 49.91
N VAL A 15 40.51 74.57 50.54
CA VAL A 15 39.14 74.11 50.83
C VAL A 15 38.36 73.83 49.54
N PHE A 16 38.45 74.73 48.55
CA PHE A 16 37.83 74.51 47.24
C PHE A 16 38.39 73.27 46.53
N ALA A 17 39.70 73.05 46.58
CA ALA A 17 40.34 71.88 46.01
C ALA A 17 39.88 70.59 46.69
N ILE A 18 39.75 70.57 48.03
CA ILE A 18 39.24 69.41 48.78
C ILE A 18 37.80 69.12 48.37
N ILE A 19 36.92 70.12 48.35
CA ILE A 19 35.51 69.94 47.96
C ILE A 19 35.43 69.38 46.54
N ALA A 20 36.16 69.97 45.59
CA ALA A 20 36.19 69.50 44.20
C ALA A 20 36.70 68.04 44.09
N LEU A 21 37.75 67.69 44.83
CA LEU A 21 38.30 66.34 44.87
C LEU A 21 37.29 65.35 45.46
N THR A 22 36.69 65.65 46.62
CA THR A 22 35.68 64.79 47.25
C THR A 22 34.45 64.59 46.38
N THR A 23 33.99 65.64 45.68
CA THR A 23 32.83 65.56 44.77
C THR A 23 33.16 64.65 43.59
N THR A 24 34.36 64.79 43.02
CA THR A 24 34.82 63.96 41.90
C THR A 24 34.97 62.49 42.31
N ILE A 25 35.60 62.22 43.46
CA ILE A 25 35.73 60.85 44.00
C ILE A 25 34.35 60.25 44.24
N THR A 26 33.44 60.99 44.89
CA THR A 26 32.08 60.52 45.17
C THR A 26 31.31 60.19 43.89
N TYR A 27 31.43 61.04 42.86
CA TYR A 27 30.81 60.80 41.55
C TYR A 27 31.38 59.56 40.86
N VAL A 28 32.71 59.39 40.87
CA VAL A 28 33.37 58.20 40.30
C VAL A 28 32.94 56.94 41.04
N THR A 29 32.89 56.96 42.38
CA THR A 29 32.41 55.84 43.20
C THR A 29 30.94 55.51 42.91
N TYR A 30 30.08 56.51 42.78
CA TYR A 30 28.68 56.32 42.42
C TYR A 30 28.52 55.72 41.01
N SER A 31 29.30 56.21 40.04
CA SER A 31 29.30 55.70 38.66
C SER A 31 29.78 54.24 38.60
N MET A 32 30.87 53.91 39.32
CA MET A 32 31.36 52.53 39.43
C MET A 32 30.32 51.59 40.04
N ASN A 33 29.62 52.01 41.10
CA ASN A 33 28.54 51.21 41.71
C ASN A 33 27.36 51.02 40.74
N THR A 34 27.04 52.05 39.94
CA THR A 34 25.98 51.95 38.92
C THR A 34 26.37 50.99 37.79
N LEU A 35 27.63 51.02 37.34
CA LEU A 35 28.15 50.08 36.35
C LEU A 35 28.17 48.64 36.87
N ASP A 36 28.55 48.42 38.12
CA ASP A 36 28.52 47.09 38.74
C ASP A 36 27.10 46.54 38.80
N LYS A 37 26.12 47.34 39.24
CA LYS A 37 24.69 46.97 39.21
C LYS A 37 24.20 46.64 37.81
N TYR A 38 24.61 47.41 36.79
CA TYR A 38 24.26 47.13 35.41
C TYR A 38 24.84 45.80 34.92
N ASN A 39 26.12 45.55 35.19
CA ASN A 39 26.80 44.30 34.80
C ASN A 39 26.16 43.09 35.48
N GLN A 40 25.85 43.19 36.78
CA GLN A 40 25.14 42.15 37.52
C GLN A 40 23.75 41.89 36.92
N SER A 41 22.99 42.96 36.61
CA SER A 41 21.68 42.82 35.97
C SER A 41 21.77 42.17 34.58
N SER A 42 22.80 42.49 33.80
CA SER A 42 23.01 41.90 32.47
C SER A 42 23.34 40.41 32.57
N LEU A 43 24.24 40.03 33.48
CA LEU A 43 24.58 38.62 33.75
C LEU A 43 23.37 37.83 34.22
N MET A 44 22.61 38.37 35.18
CA MET A 44 21.36 37.75 35.65
C MET A 44 20.35 37.59 34.52
N LYS A 45 20.20 38.58 33.64
CA LYS A 45 19.27 38.50 32.52
C LYS A 45 19.69 37.44 31.50
N ASN A 46 20.98 37.35 31.17
CA ASN A 46 21.51 36.31 30.29
C ASN A 46 21.31 34.91 30.87
N GLN A 47 21.52 34.77 32.19
CA GLN A 47 21.26 33.51 32.88
C GLN A 47 19.75 33.16 32.85
N GLN A 48 18.86 34.13 33.08
CA GLN A 48 17.41 33.92 32.97
C GLN A 48 16.98 33.49 31.56
N LEU A 49 17.54 34.08 30.50
CA LEU A 49 17.25 33.68 29.12
C LEU A 49 17.73 32.26 28.85
N THR A 50 18.93 31.92 29.32
CA THR A 50 19.47 30.56 29.23
C THR A 50 18.57 29.55 29.96
N ASP A 51 18.09 29.91 31.14
CA ASP A 51 17.21 29.06 31.93
C ASP A 51 15.82 28.93 31.29
N PHE A 52 15.31 30.01 30.68
CA PHE A 52 14.07 29.99 29.90
C PHE A 52 14.18 29.00 28.73
N ASP A 53 15.28 29.05 27.98
CA ASP A 53 15.54 28.15 26.84
C ASP A 53 15.76 26.70 27.26
N LYS A 54 16.28 26.46 28.47
CA LYS A 54 16.48 25.12 29.03
C LYS A 54 15.22 24.51 29.65
N GLU A 55 14.22 25.33 29.95
CA GLU A 55 12.94 24.91 30.52
C GLU A 55 11.90 24.65 29.40
N LYS A 56 11.92 23.44 28.84
CA LYS A 56 11.00 23.03 27.76
C LYS A 56 10.05 21.94 28.23
N PHE A 57 8.79 22.01 27.81
CA PHE A 57 7.81 20.95 28.08
C PHE A 57 6.85 20.77 26.92
N GLN A 58 6.22 19.60 26.90
CA GLN A 58 5.24 19.22 25.90
C GLN A 58 4.03 18.60 26.59
N ILE A 59 2.84 18.90 26.07
CA ILE A 59 1.59 18.30 26.54
C ILE A 59 1.46 16.95 25.85
N SER A 60 1.52 15.87 26.62
CA SER A 60 1.52 14.50 26.10
C SER A 60 0.11 13.96 25.87
N SER A 61 -0.84 14.32 26.72
CA SER A 61 -2.25 13.93 26.56
C SER A 61 -3.15 14.84 27.38
N VAL A 62 -4.39 14.99 26.94
CA VAL A 62 -5.42 15.69 27.69
C VAL A 62 -6.65 14.80 27.71
N THR A 63 -7.19 14.49 28.88
CA THR A 63 -8.45 13.74 29.00
C THR A 63 -9.40 14.49 29.93
N VAL A 64 -10.70 14.14 29.89
CA VAL A 64 -11.71 14.77 30.74
C VAL A 64 -12.48 13.73 31.57
N PRO A 65 -11.81 13.01 32.49
CA PRO A 65 -12.51 12.13 33.42
C PRO A 65 -13.34 12.96 34.40
N ASN A 66 -14.56 12.50 34.70
CA ASN A 66 -15.47 13.13 35.66
C ASN A 66 -15.71 14.64 35.40
N ASN A 67 -15.81 15.03 34.13
CA ASN A 67 -15.96 16.43 33.71
C ASN A 67 -14.85 17.37 34.19
N LYS A 68 -13.63 16.87 34.44
CA LYS A 68 -12.47 17.69 34.83
C LYS A 68 -11.26 17.43 33.95
N PHE A 69 -10.44 18.45 33.71
CA PHE A 69 -9.20 18.28 32.96
C PHE A 69 -8.24 17.32 33.66
N ASN A 70 -7.73 16.35 32.91
CA ASN A 70 -6.60 15.53 33.29
C ASN A 70 -5.53 15.68 32.21
N ILE A 71 -4.69 16.69 32.40
CA ILE A 71 -3.60 17.02 31.50
C ILE A 71 -2.35 16.29 31.98
N THR A 72 -1.70 15.60 31.04
CA THR A 72 -0.38 14.98 31.23
C THR A 72 0.66 15.78 30.47
N VAL A 73 1.73 16.13 31.16
CA VAL A 73 2.83 16.94 30.62
C VAL A 73 4.14 16.20 30.82
N SER A 74 4.99 16.21 29.80
CA SER A 74 6.37 15.71 29.85
C SER A 74 7.36 16.87 29.83
N ASN A 75 8.33 16.84 30.73
CA ASN A 75 9.44 17.78 30.73
C ASN A 75 10.50 17.33 29.71
N SER A 76 10.61 18.05 28.60
CA SER A 76 11.61 17.81 27.55
C SER A 76 12.87 18.67 27.71
N GLY A 77 12.91 19.53 28.73
CA GLY A 77 14.03 20.40 29.06
C GLY A 77 15.03 19.75 30.01
N SER A 78 16.07 20.52 30.34
CA SER A 78 17.13 20.13 31.28
C SER A 78 16.90 20.69 32.69
N LEU A 79 15.86 21.51 32.89
CA LEU A 79 15.53 22.10 34.19
C LEU A 79 14.18 21.59 34.72
N PRO A 80 14.02 21.44 36.06
CA PRO A 80 12.74 21.12 36.67
C PRO A 80 11.72 22.25 36.42
N ILE A 81 10.46 21.87 36.22
CA ILE A 81 9.37 22.79 35.88
C ILE A 81 8.37 22.82 37.02
N THR A 82 7.95 24.03 37.39
CA THR A 82 6.84 24.25 38.33
C THR A 82 5.73 25.03 37.63
N PHE A 83 4.54 24.46 37.52
CA PHE A 83 3.36 25.14 36.96
C PHE A 83 2.74 26.10 37.97
N THR A 84 2.58 27.36 37.58
CA THR A 84 2.01 28.39 38.47
C THR A 84 0.57 28.71 38.14
N LYS A 85 0.20 28.64 36.84
CA LYS A 85 -1.14 28.97 36.37
C LYS A 85 -1.60 28.06 35.22
N ILE A 86 -2.89 27.76 35.23
CA ILE A 86 -3.64 27.18 34.12
C ILE A 86 -4.69 28.21 33.73
N TRP A 87 -4.64 28.71 32.51
CA TRP A 87 -5.70 29.53 31.92
C TRP A 87 -6.62 28.64 31.11
N ILE A 88 -7.92 28.81 31.30
CA ILE A 88 -8.97 28.08 30.58
C ILE A 88 -9.93 29.11 30.01
N GLN A 89 -10.11 29.05 28.69
CA GLN A 89 -11.06 29.86 27.94
C GLN A 89 -12.08 28.95 27.26
N ASN A 90 -13.38 29.19 27.44
CA ASN A 90 -14.42 28.55 26.64
C ASN A 90 -14.68 29.39 25.39
N THR A 91 -14.51 28.80 24.21
CA THR A 91 -14.64 29.52 22.92
C THR A 91 -15.95 29.23 22.20
N THR A 92 -16.90 28.53 22.84
CA THR A 92 -18.08 27.94 22.16
C THR A 92 -19.34 28.81 22.23
N THR A 93 -19.66 29.36 23.40
CA THR A 93 -20.98 29.99 23.65
C THR A 93 -20.89 31.27 24.47
N THR A 94 -20.05 31.29 25.50
CA THR A 94 -19.71 32.48 26.30
C THR A 94 -18.20 32.52 26.43
N ASP A 95 -17.59 33.60 25.91
CA ASP A 95 -16.15 33.82 26.01
C ASP A 95 -15.81 34.16 27.47
N TRP A 96 -15.66 33.11 28.28
CA TRP A 96 -15.22 33.24 29.66
C TRP A 96 -13.80 32.71 29.79
N ILE A 97 -12.99 33.44 30.55
CA ILE A 97 -11.58 33.16 30.77
C ILE A 97 -11.34 33.17 32.28
N ASN A 98 -10.91 32.04 32.85
CA ASN A 98 -10.45 32.00 34.24
C ASN A 98 -9.04 31.40 34.34
N SER A 99 -8.34 31.77 35.40
CA SER A 99 -7.03 31.21 35.75
C SER A 99 -7.10 30.46 37.07
N TYR A 100 -6.40 29.33 37.15
CA TYR A 100 -6.34 28.47 38.33
C TYR A 100 -4.92 28.08 38.66
N THR A 101 -4.63 27.84 39.95
CA THR A 101 -3.34 27.31 40.40
C THR A 101 -3.42 25.79 40.53
N PRO A 102 -2.56 25.03 39.82
CA PRO A 102 -2.53 23.58 39.97
C PRO A 102 -1.93 23.17 41.33
N ILE A 103 -2.53 22.17 41.98
CA ILE A 103 -2.03 21.60 43.24
C ILE A 103 -0.80 20.71 42.99
N ASN A 104 -0.89 19.81 42.01
CA ASN A 104 0.25 19.01 41.55
C ASN A 104 0.91 19.77 40.40
N ASN A 105 2.06 20.39 40.67
CA ASN A 105 2.64 21.36 39.76
C ASN A 105 4.12 21.18 39.46
N PHE A 106 4.81 20.18 40.02
CA PHE A 106 6.25 20.00 39.85
C PHE A 106 6.58 18.80 38.95
N VAL A 107 7.54 18.97 38.03
CA VAL A 107 8.06 17.90 37.18
C VAL A 107 9.57 18.02 36.98
N VAL A 108 10.28 16.94 37.28
CA VAL A 108 11.74 16.83 37.08
C VAL A 108 12.11 16.70 35.59
N PRO A 109 13.35 17.01 35.17
CA PRO A 109 13.81 16.79 33.80
C PRO A 109 13.58 15.35 33.34
N GLY A 110 13.03 15.16 32.13
CA GLY A 110 12.66 13.84 31.59
C GLY A 110 11.43 13.19 32.26
N GLY A 111 10.88 13.79 33.32
CA GLY A 111 9.72 13.29 34.04
C GLY A 111 8.39 13.60 33.35
N MET A 112 7.34 12.94 33.82
CA MET A 112 5.96 13.19 33.44
C MET A 112 5.12 13.56 34.66
N LEU A 113 4.26 14.56 34.52
CA LEU A 113 3.27 14.98 35.51
C LEU A 113 1.86 14.72 34.96
N LYS A 114 1.06 13.96 35.71
CA LYS A 114 -0.33 13.60 35.37
C LYS A 114 -1.31 14.31 36.29
N ASN A 115 -2.59 14.29 35.93
CA ASN A 115 -3.70 14.82 36.75
C ASN A 115 -3.67 16.34 36.96
N ILE A 116 -2.98 17.07 36.10
CA ILE A 116 -3.04 18.54 36.10
C ILE A 116 -4.47 18.93 35.69
N GLY A 117 -5.16 19.68 36.55
CA GLY A 117 -6.55 20.10 36.34
C GLY A 117 -7.63 19.25 37.04
N GLN A 118 -7.26 18.20 37.79
CA GLN A 118 -8.24 17.38 38.51
C GLN A 118 -8.79 18.06 39.79
N ASN A 119 -8.00 18.96 40.36
CA ASN A 119 -8.33 19.62 41.63
C ASN A 119 -8.83 21.06 41.47
N ILE A 120 -9.03 21.54 40.24
CA ILE A 120 -9.56 22.88 40.00
C ILE A 120 -11.09 22.86 40.02
N PRO A 121 -11.74 23.93 40.53
CA PRO A 121 -13.19 24.03 40.63
C PRO A 121 -13.82 24.46 39.29
N VAL A 122 -13.53 23.72 38.21
CA VAL A 122 -14.12 23.93 36.89
C VAL A 122 -14.72 22.61 36.40
N THR A 123 -15.91 22.70 35.81
CA THR A 123 -16.56 21.58 35.14
C THR A 123 -16.44 21.78 33.63
N ILE A 124 -15.88 20.79 32.95
CA ILE A 124 -15.59 20.79 31.53
C ILE A 124 -16.65 19.97 30.83
N ASN A 125 -17.37 20.60 29.90
CA ASN A 125 -18.32 19.93 29.04
C ASN A 125 -17.58 19.47 27.78
N SER A 126 -17.48 18.17 27.55
CA SER A 126 -16.80 17.62 26.38
C SER A 126 -17.40 18.04 25.03
N ALA A 127 -18.61 18.60 25.00
CA ALA A 127 -19.21 19.16 23.78
C ALA A 127 -18.73 20.59 23.44
N ASN A 128 -18.09 21.30 24.37
CA ASN A 128 -17.61 22.66 24.17
C ASN A 128 -16.12 22.67 23.75
N SER A 129 -15.74 23.64 22.92
CA SER A 129 -14.35 24.01 22.63
C SER A 129 -13.73 24.85 23.74
N TYR A 130 -12.50 24.49 24.10
CA TYR A 130 -11.69 25.18 25.10
C TYR A 130 -10.30 25.47 24.57
N ASN A 131 -9.79 26.67 24.86
CA ASN A 131 -8.37 26.99 24.76
C ASN A 131 -7.76 26.95 26.16
N VAL A 132 -6.72 26.15 26.34
CA VAL A 132 -6.06 25.98 27.63
C VAL A 132 -4.58 26.34 27.49
N LYS A 133 -4.09 27.19 28.40
CA LYS A 133 -2.70 27.64 28.43
C LYS A 133 -2.08 27.35 29.80
N LEU A 134 -1.01 26.56 29.80
CA LEU A 134 -0.19 26.26 30.97
C LEU A 134 0.94 27.27 31.07
N VAL A 135 1.23 27.73 32.29
CA VAL A 135 2.28 28.71 32.58
C VAL A 135 3.20 28.18 33.68
N THR A 136 4.52 28.22 33.43
CA THR A 136 5.56 27.82 34.39
C THR A 136 5.97 28.98 35.30
N SER A 137 6.71 28.70 36.37
CA SER A 137 7.28 29.72 37.27
C SER A 137 8.30 30.63 36.61
N ARG A 138 8.95 30.20 35.52
CA ARG A 138 9.90 31.02 34.75
C ARG A 138 9.26 31.71 33.55
N GLY A 139 7.94 31.56 33.37
CA GLY A 139 7.17 32.26 32.35
C GLY A 139 7.05 31.52 31.01
N ASN A 140 7.57 30.30 30.88
CA ASN A 140 7.31 29.47 29.71
C ASN A 140 5.84 29.08 29.64
N THR A 141 5.29 29.06 28.43
CA THR A 141 3.88 28.73 28.22
C THR A 141 3.70 27.74 27.09
N GLN A 142 2.77 26.81 27.28
CA GLN A 142 2.27 25.95 26.21
C GLN A 142 0.76 26.03 26.19
N GLN A 143 0.19 26.06 24.99
CA GLN A 143 -1.23 26.15 24.79
C GLN A 143 -1.71 25.00 23.90
N PHE A 144 -2.91 24.52 24.19
CA PHE A 144 -3.59 23.53 23.40
C PHE A 144 -5.07 23.87 23.31
N THR A 145 -5.71 23.40 22.26
CA THR A 145 -7.15 23.48 22.11
C THR A 145 -7.75 22.10 22.25
N MET A 146 -8.80 22.00 23.06
CA MET A 146 -9.62 20.80 23.18
C MET A 146 -10.94 21.08 22.48
N ASN A 147 -11.29 20.19 21.55
CA ASN A 147 -12.38 20.33 20.59
C ASN A 147 -12.16 21.56 19.68
N SER A 148 -12.22 21.37 18.36
CA SER A 148 -11.92 22.46 17.41
C SER A 148 -12.86 23.65 17.68
N PRO A 149 -12.35 24.89 17.78
CA PRO A 149 -13.24 26.04 17.84
C PRO A 149 -14.13 26.06 16.60
N ASN A 150 -15.39 26.47 16.78
CA ASN A 150 -16.44 26.56 15.75
C ASN A 150 -16.10 27.52 14.57
N THR A 151 -14.84 27.92 14.39
CA THR A 151 -14.43 29.03 13.53
C THR A 151 -13.52 28.63 12.37
N ALA A 152 -12.93 27.43 12.33
CA ALA A 152 -12.15 26.99 11.16
C ALA A 152 -12.19 25.45 10.94
N PRO A 153 -12.54 24.97 9.73
CA PRO A 153 -12.43 23.55 9.39
C PRO A 153 -10.97 23.13 9.27
N LEU A 154 -10.63 21.94 9.77
CA LEU A 154 -9.35 21.30 9.50
C LEU A 154 -9.32 20.81 8.05
N ASN A 155 -8.14 20.65 7.47
CA ASN A 155 -8.04 19.98 6.17
C ASN A 155 -8.24 18.47 6.39
N ILE A 156 -9.41 17.96 6.03
CA ILE A 156 -9.78 16.55 6.16
C ILE A 156 -10.16 16.02 4.78
N GLN A 157 -9.58 14.89 4.41
CA GLN A 157 -9.87 14.18 3.17
C GLN A 157 -10.28 12.74 3.50
N LEU A 158 -11.23 12.20 2.74
CA LEU A 158 -11.60 10.79 2.79
C LEU A 158 -11.37 10.20 1.40
N LEU A 159 -10.61 9.11 1.33
CA LEU A 159 -10.16 8.48 0.09
C LEU A 159 -10.48 6.98 0.13
N SER A 160 -10.72 6.37 -1.03
CA SER A 160 -10.86 4.92 -1.19
C SER A 160 -9.68 4.37 -1.98
N ILE A 161 -9.04 3.31 -1.47
CA ILE A 161 -7.83 2.74 -2.05
C ILE A 161 -7.89 1.20 -1.99
N PRO A 162 -7.91 0.49 -3.13
CA PRO A 162 -8.21 1.02 -4.47
C PRO A 162 -9.67 1.50 -4.57
N SER A 163 -9.93 2.51 -5.40
CA SER A 163 -11.27 3.07 -5.60
C SER A 163 -12.16 2.23 -6.52
N ASN A 164 -11.57 1.28 -7.25
CA ASN A 164 -12.25 0.31 -8.10
C ASN A 164 -11.89 -1.11 -7.64
N VAL A 165 -12.89 -1.92 -7.30
CA VAL A 165 -12.73 -3.30 -6.83
C VAL A 165 -13.86 -4.18 -7.36
N ASP A 166 -13.63 -5.48 -7.50
CA ASP A 166 -14.70 -6.43 -7.82
C ASP A 166 -15.41 -6.92 -6.54
N VAL A 167 -16.56 -7.58 -6.70
CA VAL A 167 -17.31 -8.18 -5.60
C VAL A 167 -16.45 -9.22 -4.88
N GLY A 168 -16.43 -9.18 -3.54
CA GLY A 168 -15.61 -10.06 -2.71
C GLY A 168 -14.18 -9.59 -2.49
N PHE A 169 -13.73 -8.51 -3.16
CA PHE A 169 -12.44 -7.89 -2.89
C PHE A 169 -12.54 -6.77 -1.85
N ASN A 170 -11.40 -6.48 -1.23
CA ASN A 170 -11.28 -5.45 -0.20
C ASN A 170 -10.82 -4.13 -0.80
N SER A 171 -11.46 -3.04 -0.39
CA SER A 171 -10.98 -1.67 -0.53
C SER A 171 -10.69 -1.11 0.86
N THR A 172 -9.90 -0.05 0.96
CA THR A 172 -9.62 0.64 2.22
C THR A 172 -10.11 2.08 2.13
N LEU A 173 -10.91 2.52 3.10
CA LEU A 173 -11.17 3.95 3.30
C LEU A 173 -10.06 4.54 4.15
N VAL A 174 -9.50 5.65 3.71
CA VAL A 174 -8.43 6.36 4.39
C VAL A 174 -8.91 7.79 4.64
N MET A 175 -9.06 8.16 5.91
CA MET A 175 -9.31 9.53 6.32
C MET A 175 -7.98 10.16 6.73
N VAL A 176 -7.63 11.27 6.10
CA VAL A 176 -6.39 12.02 6.33
C VAL A 176 -6.77 13.37 6.92
N ILE A 177 -6.20 13.70 8.07
CA ILE A 177 -6.46 14.93 8.81
C ILE A 177 -5.15 15.68 8.99
N THR A 178 -5.07 16.89 8.46
CA THR A 178 -3.88 17.74 8.60
C THR A 178 -4.20 18.94 9.49
N ASN A 179 -3.37 19.13 10.53
CA ASN A 179 -3.47 20.29 11.41
C ASN A 179 -2.78 21.51 10.77
N ASN A 180 -3.56 22.35 10.09
CA ASN A 180 -3.08 23.61 9.54
C ASN A 180 -3.11 24.79 10.54
N GLY A 181 -3.50 24.53 11.80
CA GLY A 181 -3.55 25.55 12.85
C GLY A 181 -2.20 25.80 13.52
N SER A 182 -2.13 26.84 14.34
CA SER A 182 -0.93 27.19 15.14
C SER A 182 -0.82 26.45 16.48
N ASN A 183 -1.87 25.73 16.88
CA ASN A 183 -1.94 25.02 18.17
C ASN A 183 -1.94 23.50 17.99
N THR A 184 -1.40 22.78 18.98
CA THR A 184 -1.53 21.32 19.05
C THR A 184 -2.98 20.96 19.37
N LEU A 185 -3.56 20.10 18.53
CA LEU A 185 -4.88 19.52 18.75
C LEU A 185 -4.76 18.28 19.63
N THR A 186 -5.79 17.99 20.42
CA THR A 186 -5.81 16.83 21.33
C THR A 186 -7.10 16.03 21.17
N ASN A 187 -7.06 14.73 21.48
CA ASN A 187 -8.19 13.79 21.39
C ASN A 187 -8.86 13.74 20.00
N ILE A 188 -8.06 13.43 18.98
CA ILE A 188 -8.55 13.27 17.62
C ILE A 188 -9.20 11.90 17.49
N ILE A 189 -10.53 11.88 17.39
CA ILE A 189 -11.33 10.67 17.28
C ILE A 189 -12.23 10.80 16.05
N PRO A 190 -12.11 9.90 15.06
CA PRO A 190 -12.92 9.95 13.84
C PRO A 190 -14.34 9.48 14.13
N ASN A 191 -15.32 10.09 13.47
CA ASN A 191 -16.63 9.48 13.35
C ASN A 191 -16.58 8.41 12.26
N THR A 192 -17.29 7.31 12.52
CA THR A 192 -17.36 6.20 11.56
C THR A 192 -18.15 6.66 10.33
N PRO A 193 -17.56 6.61 9.12
CA PRO A 193 -18.28 6.93 7.90
C PRO A 193 -19.49 6.01 7.73
N ILE A 194 -20.60 6.56 7.25
CA ILE A 194 -21.80 5.80 6.91
C ILE A 194 -21.95 5.71 5.39
N GLN A 195 -22.41 4.58 4.88
CA GLN A 195 -22.77 4.48 3.47
C GLN A 195 -24.04 5.32 3.24
N THR A 196 -23.92 6.42 2.47
CA THR A 196 -25.03 7.37 2.25
C THR A 196 -25.64 7.27 0.87
N ALA A 197 -24.95 6.66 -0.10
CA ALA A 197 -25.44 6.53 -1.46
C ALA A 197 -24.82 5.32 -2.17
N GLY A 198 -25.41 4.96 -3.31
CA GLY A 198 -24.96 3.85 -4.13
C GLY A 198 -25.95 2.67 -4.13
N PHE A 199 -25.84 1.82 -5.15
CA PHE A 199 -26.71 0.64 -5.35
C PHE A 199 -26.04 -0.67 -4.95
N ALA A 200 -24.75 -0.64 -4.62
CA ALA A 200 -24.01 -1.79 -4.12
C ALA A 200 -24.12 -1.92 -2.59
N THR A 201 -23.97 -3.13 -2.07
CA THR A 201 -23.93 -3.38 -0.63
C THR A 201 -22.48 -3.54 -0.18
N CYS A 202 -22.01 -2.64 0.68
CA CYS A 202 -20.67 -2.72 1.26
C CYS A 202 -20.76 -2.84 2.78
N SER A 203 -19.78 -3.51 3.39
CA SER A 203 -19.59 -3.49 4.84
C SER A 203 -18.30 -2.77 5.19
N LEU A 204 -18.38 -1.97 6.25
CA LEU A 204 -17.25 -1.23 6.82
C LEU A 204 -16.73 -1.95 8.07
N GLY A 205 -15.42 -2.12 8.16
CA GLY A 205 -14.73 -2.68 9.31
C GLY A 205 -14.51 -1.64 10.43
N ASN A 206 -13.77 -2.05 11.46
CA ASN A 206 -13.40 -1.16 12.57
C ASN A 206 -12.32 -0.16 12.14
N VAL A 207 -12.33 1.01 12.77
CA VAL A 207 -11.32 2.04 12.53
C VAL A 207 -9.96 1.67 13.13
N VAL A 208 -8.88 1.90 12.39
CA VAL A 208 -7.50 1.72 12.86
C VAL A 208 -6.63 2.92 12.46
N PRO A 209 -5.93 3.58 13.41
CA PRO A 209 -6.07 3.48 14.87
C PRO A 209 -7.40 4.08 15.36
N THR A 210 -7.81 3.83 16.60
CA THR A 210 -9.10 4.36 17.12
C THR A 210 -9.07 5.83 17.52
N LYS A 211 -7.87 6.36 17.84
CA LYS A 211 -7.67 7.76 18.21
C LYS A 211 -6.20 8.18 18.04
N TYR A 212 -5.98 9.49 18.00
CA TYR A 212 -4.68 10.11 18.26
C TYR A 212 -4.80 11.05 19.46
N ASP A 213 -3.89 10.92 20.43
CA ASP A 213 -3.93 11.73 21.65
C ASP A 213 -3.54 13.19 21.37
N THR A 214 -2.60 13.42 20.46
CA THR A 214 -2.12 14.76 20.07
C THR A 214 -1.84 14.85 18.57
N LEU A 215 -2.09 16.01 17.97
CA LEU A 215 -1.71 16.33 16.60
C LEU A 215 -1.08 17.73 16.54
N PRO A 216 0.27 17.84 16.49
CA PRO A 216 0.97 19.11 16.42
C PRO A 216 0.66 19.90 15.13
N PRO A 217 0.92 21.22 15.10
CA PRO A 217 0.88 22.02 13.88
C PRO A 217 1.69 21.40 12.74
N GLY A 218 1.13 21.39 11.52
CA GLY A 218 1.75 20.83 10.32
C GLY A 218 1.80 19.29 10.25
N SER A 219 1.33 18.59 11.29
CA SER A 219 1.31 17.12 11.32
C SER A 219 0.01 16.54 10.76
N THR A 220 0.05 15.27 10.39
CA THR A 220 -1.08 14.54 9.80
C THR A 220 -1.44 13.30 10.62
N ALA A 221 -2.74 13.09 10.87
CA ALA A 221 -3.30 11.87 11.43
C ALA A 221 -4.03 11.08 10.33
N ILE A 222 -3.92 9.75 10.36
CA ILE A 222 -4.52 8.88 9.34
C ILE A 222 -5.37 7.82 10.03
N PHE A 223 -6.63 7.71 9.63
CA PHE A 223 -7.55 6.66 10.07
C PHE A 223 -7.94 5.78 8.89
N LYS A 224 -8.00 4.47 9.12
CA LYS A 224 -8.33 3.49 8.08
C LYS A 224 -9.52 2.64 8.48
N TRP A 225 -10.33 2.29 7.50
CA TRP A 225 -11.39 1.29 7.62
C TRP A 225 -11.30 0.33 6.45
N ASP A 226 -11.40 -0.96 6.72
CA ASP A 226 -11.53 -1.96 5.68
C ASP A 226 -12.96 -1.92 5.13
N VAL A 227 -13.09 -1.94 3.81
CA VAL A 227 -14.37 -2.02 3.09
C VAL A 227 -14.40 -3.32 2.32
N ILE A 228 -15.44 -4.11 2.57
CA ILE A 228 -15.71 -5.34 1.81
C ILE A 228 -16.96 -5.10 0.97
N VAL A 229 -16.83 -5.25 -0.35
CA VAL A 229 -17.96 -5.20 -1.27
C VAL A 229 -18.67 -6.56 -1.24
N LYS A 230 -19.90 -6.59 -0.72
CA LYS A 230 -20.67 -7.84 -0.56
C LYS A 230 -21.46 -8.19 -1.81
N THR A 231 -22.15 -7.21 -2.40
CA THR A 231 -22.97 -7.40 -3.59
C THR A 231 -22.99 -6.14 -4.46
N GLY A 232 -23.14 -6.34 -5.76
CA GLY A 232 -23.39 -5.28 -6.74
C GLY A 232 -23.01 -5.71 -8.14
N SER A 233 -23.41 -4.91 -9.12
CA SER A 233 -23.11 -5.08 -10.54
C SER A 233 -22.04 -4.10 -11.00
N ASP A 234 -21.49 -4.33 -12.19
CA ASP A 234 -20.51 -3.44 -12.79
C ASP A 234 -20.99 -1.98 -12.82
N SER A 235 -20.07 -1.04 -12.57
CA SER A 235 -20.33 0.41 -12.46
C SER A 235 -21.21 0.86 -11.28
N GLN A 236 -21.78 -0.07 -10.49
CA GLN A 236 -22.41 0.30 -9.22
C GLN A 236 -21.35 0.75 -8.20
N SER A 237 -21.78 1.41 -7.14
CA SER A 237 -20.84 1.97 -6.15
C SER A 237 -21.42 2.00 -4.75
N CYS A 238 -20.54 2.16 -3.77
CA CYS A 238 -20.82 2.51 -2.39
C CYS A 238 -20.15 3.85 -2.08
N THR A 239 -20.93 4.85 -1.70
CA THR A 239 -20.41 6.15 -1.26
C THR A 239 -20.51 6.25 0.25
N PHE A 240 -19.37 6.46 0.89
CA PHE A 240 -19.26 6.65 2.34
C PHE A 240 -19.09 8.12 2.66
N THR A 241 -19.84 8.62 3.64
CA THR A 241 -19.78 10.00 4.10
C THR A 241 -19.60 10.05 5.62
N ALA A 242 -18.73 10.94 6.09
CA ALA A 242 -18.56 11.25 7.51
C ALA A 242 -18.94 12.71 7.75
N SER A 243 -20.05 12.95 8.47
CA SER A 243 -20.52 14.29 8.84
C SER A 243 -21.13 14.29 10.25
N PRO A 244 -20.50 14.97 11.22
CA PRO A 244 -19.16 15.55 11.14
C PRO A 244 -18.06 14.47 11.04
N PRO A 245 -16.89 14.75 10.46
CA PRO A 245 -15.82 13.77 10.30
C PRO A 245 -15.12 13.38 11.61
N LEU A 246 -15.14 14.24 12.62
CA LEU A 246 -14.52 14.01 13.93
C LEU A 246 -15.55 14.23 15.04
N GLN A 247 -15.48 13.42 16.10
CA GLN A 247 -16.36 13.57 17.28
C GLN A 247 -16.22 14.95 17.94
N ASN A 248 -15.00 15.48 17.90
CA ASN A 248 -14.59 16.73 18.55
C ASN A 248 -14.17 17.81 17.54
N GLY A 249 -14.54 17.65 16.26
CA GLY A 249 -14.16 18.56 15.18
C GLY A 249 -15.25 19.55 14.80
N TYR A 250 -14.99 20.29 13.72
CA TYR A 250 -15.93 21.26 13.19
C TYR A 250 -17.22 20.58 12.68
N THR A 251 -18.37 20.93 13.26
CA THR A 251 -19.64 20.21 13.07
C THR A 251 -20.27 20.37 11.68
N ARG A 252 -19.91 21.44 10.95
CA ARG A 252 -20.44 21.71 9.60
C ARG A 252 -19.57 21.12 8.47
N GLN A 253 -18.51 20.39 8.81
CA GLN A 253 -17.69 19.72 7.82
C GLN A 253 -18.29 18.37 7.43
N SER A 254 -18.13 18.00 6.16
CA SER A 254 -18.49 16.68 5.64
C SER A 254 -17.41 16.25 4.64
N VAL A 255 -17.08 14.97 4.66
CA VAL A 255 -16.13 14.36 3.71
C VAL A 255 -16.72 13.05 3.19
N SER A 256 -16.49 12.75 1.92
CA SER A 256 -17.04 11.55 1.27
C SER A 256 -16.03 10.87 0.34
N ALA A 257 -16.10 9.54 0.25
CA ALA A 257 -15.33 8.74 -0.68
C ALA A 257 -16.23 7.71 -1.37
N LYS A 258 -15.88 7.35 -2.61
CA LYS A 258 -16.64 6.42 -3.45
C LYS A 258 -15.81 5.19 -3.77
N VAL A 259 -16.37 4.01 -3.54
CA VAL A 259 -15.85 2.72 -4.03
C VAL A 259 -16.74 2.29 -5.18
N THR A 260 -16.17 2.07 -6.36
CA THR A 260 -16.89 1.63 -7.56
C THR A 260 -16.59 0.17 -7.83
N ILE A 261 -17.63 -0.58 -8.21
CA ILE A 261 -17.50 -1.97 -8.61
C ILE A 261 -17.03 -2.00 -10.06
N THR A 262 -15.93 -2.70 -10.30
CA THR A 262 -15.46 -3.03 -11.64
C THR A 262 -15.35 -4.53 -11.73
N VAL A 263 -16.27 -5.15 -12.46
CA VAL A 263 -16.30 -6.60 -12.60
C VAL A 263 -15.12 -7.03 -13.47
N ILE A 264 -14.23 -7.85 -12.94
CA ILE A 264 -13.09 -8.37 -13.69
C ILE A 264 -13.59 -9.55 -14.52
N THR A 265 -14.16 -9.24 -15.69
CA THR A 265 -14.59 -10.27 -16.63
C THR A 265 -13.39 -10.64 -17.52
N PHE A 266 -12.63 -11.67 -17.13
CA PHE A 266 -11.49 -12.15 -17.92
C PHE A 266 -11.89 -12.52 -19.37
N THR A 267 -13.15 -12.92 -19.59
CA THR A 267 -13.69 -13.35 -20.88
C THR A 267 -13.70 -12.27 -21.98
N GLN A 268 -13.50 -10.99 -21.66
CA GLN A 268 -13.53 -9.91 -22.65
C GLN A 268 -12.16 -9.30 -22.96
N THR A 269 -11.08 -9.77 -22.33
CA THR A 269 -9.75 -9.23 -22.60
C THR A 269 -9.15 -9.87 -23.86
N LEU A 270 -8.50 -9.06 -24.70
CA LEU A 270 -7.68 -9.56 -25.82
C LEU A 270 -6.64 -10.59 -25.35
N LEU A 271 -6.15 -10.45 -24.11
CA LEU A 271 -5.23 -11.40 -23.50
C LEU A 271 -5.89 -12.78 -23.31
N ALA A 272 -7.08 -12.85 -22.72
CA ALA A 272 -7.79 -14.13 -22.55
C ALA A 272 -8.18 -14.77 -23.88
N LYS A 273 -8.53 -13.96 -24.89
CA LYS A 273 -8.79 -14.44 -26.26
C LYS A 273 -7.54 -15.05 -26.92
N ASN A 274 -6.37 -14.47 -26.66
CA ASN A 274 -5.15 -14.78 -27.40
C ASN A 274 -4.12 -15.63 -26.63
N THR A 275 -4.40 -16.00 -25.37
CA THR A 275 -3.48 -16.78 -24.53
C THR A 275 -4.17 -17.99 -23.91
N GLY A 276 -3.50 -19.13 -23.94
CA GLY A 276 -4.01 -20.35 -23.32
C GLY A 276 -2.87 -21.32 -23.03
N ILE A 277 -3.19 -22.36 -22.27
CA ILE A 277 -2.27 -23.46 -21.96
C ILE A 277 -2.89 -24.73 -22.53
N LEU A 278 -2.11 -25.47 -23.33
CA LEU A 278 -2.50 -26.83 -23.72
C LEU A 278 -1.96 -27.81 -22.69
N THR A 279 -2.75 -28.84 -22.38
CA THR A 279 -2.36 -29.95 -21.52
C THR A 279 -2.43 -31.26 -22.30
N LEU A 280 -1.35 -32.04 -22.21
CA LEU A 280 -1.29 -33.40 -22.73
C LEU A 280 -1.88 -34.38 -21.71
N ASP A 281 -2.78 -35.26 -22.14
CA ASP A 281 -3.12 -36.45 -21.38
C ASP A 281 -2.21 -37.60 -21.82
N TYR A 282 -1.15 -37.84 -21.05
CA TYR A 282 -0.16 -38.87 -21.36
C TYR A 282 -0.74 -40.29 -21.34
N THR A 283 -1.81 -40.54 -20.58
CA THR A 283 -2.42 -41.88 -20.49
C THR A 283 -3.21 -42.25 -21.74
N SER A 284 -3.57 -41.25 -22.55
CA SER A 284 -4.29 -41.45 -23.81
C SER A 284 -3.41 -41.87 -24.99
N PHE A 285 -2.09 -41.94 -24.80
CA PHE A 285 -1.19 -42.29 -25.89
C PHE A 285 -1.46 -43.70 -26.39
N ARG A 286 -1.57 -43.81 -27.71
CA ARG A 286 -1.77 -45.06 -28.42
C ARG A 286 -1.12 -45.00 -29.79
N TRP A 287 -0.77 -46.17 -30.32
CA TRP A 287 -0.14 -46.29 -31.62
C TRP A 287 -0.75 -47.44 -32.44
N THR A 288 -0.59 -47.39 -33.75
CA THR A 288 -1.00 -48.47 -34.68
C THR A 288 0.02 -48.59 -35.81
N GLN A 289 0.12 -49.78 -36.39
CA GLN A 289 0.99 -50.06 -37.54
C GLN A 289 0.22 -50.81 -38.62
N ASP A 290 0.78 -50.86 -39.82
CA ASP A 290 0.20 -51.56 -40.97
C ASP A 290 0.56 -53.05 -41.03
N ALA A 291 1.62 -53.46 -40.32
CA ALA A 291 2.09 -54.83 -40.26
C ALA A 291 1.35 -55.66 -39.19
N ALA A 292 1.04 -56.92 -39.51
CA ALA A 292 0.55 -57.89 -38.52
C ALA A 292 1.60 -58.12 -37.41
N PRO A 293 1.20 -58.38 -36.15
CA PRO A 293 -0.17 -58.52 -35.64
C PRO A 293 -0.88 -57.20 -35.30
N TYR A 294 -0.24 -56.04 -35.54
CA TYR A 294 -0.73 -54.72 -35.10
C TYR A 294 -1.61 -54.01 -36.14
N ALA A 295 -1.79 -54.62 -37.31
CA ALA A 295 -2.61 -54.12 -38.40
C ALA A 295 -4.04 -53.82 -37.95
N GLY A 296 -4.39 -52.53 -37.94
CA GLY A 296 -5.75 -52.07 -37.64
C GLY A 296 -6.16 -52.16 -36.17
N ALA A 297 -5.22 -52.34 -35.23
CA ALA A 297 -5.51 -52.34 -33.79
C ALA A 297 -4.70 -51.27 -33.06
N TRP A 298 -5.38 -50.38 -32.34
CA TRP A 298 -4.74 -49.40 -31.46
C TRP A 298 -4.11 -50.10 -30.25
N GLN A 299 -2.80 -49.98 -30.14
CA GLN A 299 -2.02 -50.49 -29.03
C GLN A 299 -1.83 -49.39 -27.99
N THR A 300 -2.01 -49.74 -26.72
CA THR A 300 -1.66 -48.91 -25.58
C THR A 300 -0.30 -49.38 -25.05
N GLY A 301 0.69 -48.50 -25.03
CA GLY A 301 2.02 -48.84 -24.54
C GLY A 301 3.11 -47.97 -25.15
N TRP A 302 4.25 -47.90 -24.45
CA TRP A 302 5.38 -47.04 -24.81
C TRP A 302 6.44 -47.74 -25.67
N SER A 303 6.26 -49.03 -25.95
CA SER A 303 7.08 -49.80 -26.90
C SER A 303 6.26 -50.11 -28.14
N PHE A 304 6.91 -49.99 -29.30
CA PHE A 304 6.36 -50.32 -30.61
C PHE A 304 7.49 -50.85 -31.50
N PRO A 305 7.24 -51.85 -32.36
CA PRO A 305 8.28 -52.42 -33.20
C PRO A 305 8.62 -51.51 -34.39
N SER A 306 9.69 -51.86 -35.12
CA SER A 306 10.07 -51.20 -36.36
C SER A 306 8.99 -51.42 -37.44
N SER A 307 8.48 -50.35 -38.03
CA SER A 307 7.55 -50.40 -39.15
C SER A 307 7.76 -49.24 -40.13
N PRO A 308 7.52 -49.46 -41.44
CA PRO A 308 7.51 -48.39 -42.43
C PRO A 308 6.33 -47.43 -42.26
N HIS A 309 5.25 -47.84 -41.58
CA HIS A 309 4.06 -47.01 -41.40
C HIS A 309 3.55 -47.10 -39.95
N THR A 310 3.78 -46.04 -39.17
CA THR A 310 3.30 -45.93 -37.79
C THR A 310 2.51 -44.64 -37.60
N VAL A 311 1.43 -44.73 -36.83
CA VAL A 311 0.58 -43.60 -36.45
C VAL A 311 0.46 -43.56 -34.94
N PHE A 312 0.65 -42.39 -34.36
CA PHE A 312 0.45 -42.08 -32.95
C PHE A 312 -0.84 -41.27 -32.78
N ALA A 313 -1.55 -41.49 -31.68
CA ALA A 313 -2.66 -40.65 -31.27
C ALA A 313 -2.57 -40.32 -29.78
N VAL A 314 -2.96 -39.09 -29.45
CA VAL A 314 -2.89 -38.57 -28.08
C VAL A 314 -3.88 -37.42 -27.89
N ASN A 315 -4.45 -37.35 -26.70
CA ASN A 315 -5.41 -36.35 -26.31
C ASN A 315 -4.70 -35.07 -25.82
N VAL A 316 -5.14 -33.94 -26.37
CA VAL A 316 -4.68 -32.60 -25.97
C VAL A 316 -5.90 -31.77 -25.57
N THR A 317 -5.82 -31.16 -24.39
CA THR A 317 -6.86 -30.30 -23.83
C THR A 317 -6.48 -28.84 -24.00
N ASN A 318 -7.41 -28.06 -24.53
CA ASN A 318 -7.31 -26.61 -24.57
C ASN A 318 -7.90 -26.02 -23.28
N ASN A 319 -7.07 -25.53 -22.37
CA ASN A 319 -7.53 -24.89 -21.13
C ASN A 319 -7.90 -23.41 -21.30
N ASN A 320 -7.86 -22.87 -22.53
CA ASN A 320 -8.43 -21.55 -22.79
C ASN A 320 -9.97 -21.63 -22.63
N ALA A 321 -10.53 -20.70 -21.84
CA ALA A 321 -11.95 -20.67 -21.52
C ALA A 321 -12.81 -20.02 -22.61
N THR A 322 -12.21 -19.33 -23.58
CA THR A 322 -12.91 -18.43 -24.51
C THR A 322 -12.68 -18.71 -25.99
N SER A 323 -11.52 -19.21 -26.39
CA SER A 323 -11.15 -19.34 -27.80
C SER A 323 -10.65 -20.73 -28.16
N ASP A 324 -11.02 -21.16 -29.37
CA ASP A 324 -10.59 -22.43 -29.95
C ASP A 324 -9.10 -22.35 -30.32
N PHE A 325 -8.40 -23.47 -30.20
CA PHE A 325 -7.03 -23.59 -30.66
C PHE A 325 -7.00 -24.31 -32.00
N TYR A 326 -6.48 -23.65 -33.03
CA TYR A 326 -6.27 -24.26 -34.33
C TYR A 326 -4.80 -24.68 -34.48
N VAL A 327 -4.58 -25.98 -34.71
CA VAL A 327 -3.26 -26.60 -34.74
C VAL A 327 -2.63 -26.43 -36.13
N SER A 328 -1.35 -26.09 -36.22
CA SER A 328 -0.61 -25.99 -37.48
C SER A 328 -0.12 -27.36 -37.96
N ALA A 329 -0.04 -27.54 -39.27
CA ALA A 329 0.59 -28.64 -39.99
C ALA A 329 2.07 -28.83 -39.60
N ASN A 330 2.72 -27.77 -39.12
CA ASN A 330 4.10 -27.81 -38.65
C ASN A 330 4.23 -28.48 -37.27
N SER A 331 3.11 -28.81 -36.62
CA SER A 331 3.13 -29.54 -35.35
C SER A 331 3.69 -30.94 -35.54
N GLN A 332 4.62 -31.31 -34.68
CA GLN A 332 5.36 -32.56 -34.80
C GLN A 332 5.65 -33.18 -33.44
N VAL A 333 5.72 -34.50 -33.42
CA VAL A 333 6.30 -35.27 -32.32
C VAL A 333 7.68 -35.70 -32.78
N PHE A 334 8.73 -35.35 -32.04
CA PHE A 334 10.08 -35.80 -32.36
C PHE A 334 10.64 -36.71 -31.29
N TYR A 335 11.27 -37.78 -31.73
CA TYR A 335 11.99 -38.75 -30.92
C TYR A 335 13.47 -38.52 -31.11
N ARG A 336 14.19 -38.29 -30.01
CA ARG A 336 15.64 -38.12 -30.02
C ARG A 336 16.30 -39.20 -29.16
N GLY A 337 17.27 -39.89 -29.75
CA GLY A 337 18.07 -40.89 -29.06
C GLY A 337 18.80 -40.27 -27.87
N THR A 338 18.88 -41.03 -26.79
CA THR A 338 19.67 -40.67 -25.59
C THR A 338 21.14 -40.99 -25.78
N SER A 339 21.45 -42.05 -26.55
CA SER A 339 22.82 -42.44 -26.90
C SER A 339 23.26 -41.98 -28.29
N SER A 340 22.31 -41.58 -29.15
CA SER A 340 22.57 -41.14 -30.53
C SER A 340 22.05 -39.72 -30.81
N SER A 341 22.70 -38.98 -31.72
CA SER A 341 22.23 -37.66 -32.18
C SER A 341 21.04 -37.74 -33.16
N ASN A 342 20.53 -38.94 -33.41
CA ASN A 342 19.45 -39.18 -34.36
C ASN A 342 18.13 -38.61 -33.82
N THR A 343 17.51 -37.75 -34.63
CA THR A 343 16.18 -37.20 -34.39
C THR A 343 15.24 -37.67 -35.49
N ASN A 344 14.09 -38.22 -35.09
CA ASN A 344 13.05 -38.67 -36.00
C ASN A 344 11.76 -37.89 -35.69
N SER A 345 11.25 -37.15 -36.68
CA SER A 345 10.02 -36.37 -36.56
C SER A 345 8.84 -37.07 -37.20
N PHE A 346 7.69 -36.99 -36.52
CA PHE A 346 6.38 -37.45 -36.96
C PHE A 346 5.47 -36.23 -37.05
N TRP A 347 4.79 -36.07 -38.17
CA TRP A 347 4.03 -34.85 -38.48
C TRP A 347 2.55 -35.05 -38.23
N LEU A 348 1.84 -33.97 -37.93
CA LEU A 348 0.40 -33.96 -37.73
C LEU A 348 -0.35 -34.44 -38.98
N VAL A 349 -1.37 -35.28 -38.79
CA VAL A 349 -2.24 -35.81 -39.86
C VAL A 349 -3.71 -35.61 -39.47
N ASN A 350 -4.61 -35.53 -40.46
CA ASN A 350 -6.04 -35.28 -40.21
C ASN A 350 -6.80 -36.50 -39.64
N GLY A 351 -6.11 -37.64 -39.51
CA GLY A 351 -6.65 -38.88 -38.96
C GLY A 351 -6.30 -40.10 -39.82
N THR A 352 -6.93 -41.22 -39.50
CA THR A 352 -6.82 -42.49 -40.24
C THR A 352 -8.10 -42.73 -41.05
N SER A 353 -8.06 -43.57 -42.10
CA SER A 353 -9.23 -43.83 -42.94
C SER A 353 -10.21 -44.87 -42.38
N GLY A 354 -9.97 -45.38 -41.17
CA GLY A 354 -10.83 -46.36 -40.50
C GLY A 354 -11.76 -45.77 -39.43
N THR A 355 -12.59 -46.62 -38.83
CA THR A 355 -13.44 -46.26 -37.69
C THR A 355 -12.59 -46.03 -36.43
N SER A 356 -13.14 -45.36 -35.41
CA SER A 356 -12.44 -45.04 -34.15
C SER A 356 -11.89 -46.25 -33.38
N GLN A 357 -12.26 -47.48 -33.78
CA GLN A 357 -11.82 -48.73 -33.18
C GLN A 357 -10.85 -49.56 -34.05
N ALA A 358 -10.74 -49.29 -35.36
CA ALA A 358 -9.81 -50.00 -36.25
C ALA A 358 -9.34 -49.11 -37.43
N PRO A 359 -8.11 -48.56 -37.40
CA PRO A 359 -7.59 -47.74 -38.49
C PRO A 359 -7.26 -48.58 -39.73
N SER A 360 -7.87 -48.27 -40.87
CA SER A 360 -7.33 -48.68 -42.18
C SER A 360 -6.23 -47.70 -42.59
N PHE A 361 -5.11 -48.23 -43.05
CA PHE A 361 -4.19 -47.47 -43.89
C PHE A 361 -4.87 -47.31 -45.25
N PRO A 362 -5.01 -46.09 -45.80
CA PRO A 362 -4.08 -44.96 -45.69
C PRO A 362 -4.40 -43.89 -44.62
N LEU A 363 -3.35 -43.14 -44.23
CA LEU A 363 -3.45 -41.89 -43.45
C LEU A 363 -4.18 -40.80 -44.24
N LYS A 364 -4.80 -39.82 -43.58
CA LYS A 364 -5.39 -38.64 -44.24
C LYS A 364 -4.46 -37.44 -44.16
N GLN A 365 -4.08 -36.93 -45.34
CA GLN A 365 -3.22 -35.75 -45.45
C GLN A 365 -3.78 -34.59 -44.62
N TYR A 366 -2.89 -33.82 -43.98
CA TYR A 366 -3.24 -32.59 -43.28
C TYR A 366 -3.63 -31.48 -44.27
N THR A 367 -4.85 -31.54 -44.81
CA THR A 367 -5.41 -30.53 -45.73
C THR A 367 -6.86 -30.24 -45.41
N CYS A 368 -7.27 -28.99 -45.62
CA CYS A 368 -8.64 -28.52 -45.37
C CYS A 368 -9.28 -27.87 -46.61
N GLY A 369 -8.78 -28.23 -47.82
CA GLY A 369 -9.37 -27.77 -49.09
C GLY A 369 -9.02 -26.33 -49.49
N GLY A 370 -7.83 -25.84 -49.16
CA GLY A 370 -7.34 -24.51 -49.53
C GLY A 370 -5.88 -24.28 -49.12
N GLN A 371 -5.35 -23.07 -49.34
CA GLN A 371 -3.92 -22.73 -49.16
C GLN A 371 -3.44 -22.63 -47.69
N ASN A 372 -4.24 -23.06 -46.71
CA ASN A 372 -4.03 -22.67 -45.31
C ASN A 372 -3.67 -23.85 -44.39
N ASP A 373 -2.54 -23.67 -43.71
CA ASP A 373 -2.20 -24.24 -42.41
C ASP A 373 -3.38 -24.02 -41.40
N PHE A 374 -3.58 -24.86 -40.36
CA PHE A 374 -4.68 -24.77 -39.36
C PHE A 374 -5.95 -25.66 -39.51
N CYS A 375 -5.85 -26.90 -39.98
CA CYS A 375 -7.02 -27.78 -40.22
C CYS A 375 -7.62 -28.50 -39.00
N THR A 376 -6.86 -28.71 -37.93
CA THR A 376 -7.33 -29.39 -36.70
C THR A 376 -7.68 -28.37 -35.62
N LYS A 377 -8.82 -28.58 -34.95
CA LYS A 377 -9.37 -27.67 -33.94
C LYS A 377 -9.50 -28.35 -32.58
N ILE A 378 -9.05 -27.67 -31.52
CA ILE A 378 -9.27 -28.04 -30.12
C ILE A 378 -10.18 -26.98 -29.48
N PRO A 379 -11.48 -27.26 -29.29
CA PRO A 379 -12.40 -26.25 -28.79
C PRO A 379 -12.04 -25.73 -27.39
N ALA A 380 -12.44 -24.49 -27.08
CA ALA A 380 -12.24 -23.90 -25.75
C ALA A 380 -12.78 -24.82 -24.63
N GLY A 381 -11.94 -25.11 -23.63
CA GLY A 381 -12.26 -25.99 -22.50
C GLY A 381 -12.51 -27.46 -22.86
N ARG A 382 -12.13 -27.91 -24.07
CA ARG A 382 -12.36 -29.27 -24.55
C ARG A 382 -11.06 -29.99 -24.91
N THR A 383 -11.17 -31.30 -24.99
CA THR A 383 -10.09 -32.21 -25.40
C THR A 383 -10.31 -32.68 -26.82
N ALA A 384 -9.23 -32.74 -27.61
CA ALA A 384 -9.24 -33.32 -28.95
C ALA A 384 -8.12 -34.36 -29.10
N VAL A 385 -8.36 -35.35 -29.95
CA VAL A 385 -7.34 -36.35 -30.33
C VAL A 385 -6.51 -35.79 -31.47
N LEU A 386 -5.20 -35.71 -31.27
CA LEU A 386 -4.24 -35.38 -32.33
C LEU A 386 -3.58 -36.65 -32.84
N TYR A 387 -3.40 -36.74 -34.17
CA TYR A 387 -2.79 -37.88 -34.84
C TYR A 387 -1.46 -37.45 -35.46
N PHE A 388 -0.41 -38.26 -35.28
CA PHE A 388 0.91 -38.02 -35.86
C PHE A 388 1.38 -39.25 -36.64
N GLY A 389 1.92 -39.06 -37.84
CA GLY A 389 2.35 -40.16 -38.71
C GLY A 389 3.73 -39.94 -39.32
N ALA A 390 4.36 -41.02 -39.77
CA ALA A 390 5.57 -40.99 -40.58
C ALA A 390 5.30 -41.42 -42.03
N GLY A 391 6.07 -40.87 -42.98
CA GLY A 391 6.12 -41.35 -44.37
C GLY A 391 5.76 -40.31 -45.45
N ALA A 392 6.27 -40.59 -46.66
CA ALA A 392 6.14 -39.77 -47.87
C ALA A 392 4.71 -39.75 -48.50
N LEU A 393 3.78 -40.58 -48.02
CA LEU A 393 2.40 -40.71 -48.55
C LEU A 393 1.45 -39.56 -48.13
N GLN A 394 1.96 -38.53 -47.47
CA GLN A 394 1.18 -37.45 -46.86
C GLN A 394 1.79 -36.05 -47.12
N GLY A 395 2.81 -35.94 -47.99
CA GLY A 395 3.53 -34.68 -48.21
C GLY A 395 4.43 -34.23 -47.05
N GLY A 396 4.65 -35.08 -46.03
CA GLY A 396 5.59 -34.83 -44.93
C GLY A 396 6.93 -35.56 -45.12
N ASN A 397 8.03 -34.97 -44.65
CA ASN A 397 9.38 -35.56 -44.66
C ASN A 397 9.68 -36.39 -43.40
N GLY A 398 8.64 -36.89 -42.70
CA GLY A 398 8.80 -37.65 -41.46
C GLY A 398 9.43 -39.02 -41.71
N LYS A 399 10.39 -39.42 -40.86
CA LYS A 399 11.07 -40.72 -40.98
C LYS A 399 10.25 -41.81 -40.30
N PRO A 400 10.03 -42.97 -40.95
CA PRO A 400 9.34 -44.11 -40.32
C PRO A 400 10.07 -44.65 -39.09
N THR A 401 9.33 -45.39 -38.24
CA THR A 401 9.88 -45.98 -37.01
C THR A 401 11.01 -46.97 -37.28
N GLN A 402 11.13 -47.49 -38.50
CA GLN A 402 12.30 -48.25 -38.96
C GLN A 402 13.65 -47.50 -38.87
N HIS A 403 13.63 -46.16 -38.75
CA HIS A 403 14.83 -45.34 -38.53
C HIS A 403 15.11 -45.07 -37.05
N LEU A 404 14.32 -45.67 -36.14
CA LEU A 404 14.63 -45.74 -34.72
C LEU A 404 15.48 -46.98 -34.46
N ASN A 405 16.59 -46.81 -33.76
CA ASN A 405 17.46 -47.91 -33.36
C ASN A 405 16.80 -48.66 -32.21
N GLN A 406 16.50 -49.95 -32.43
CA GLN A 406 15.84 -50.83 -31.47
C GLN A 406 16.62 -51.03 -30.16
N ALA A 407 17.91 -50.68 -30.10
CA ALA A 407 18.72 -50.79 -28.89
C ALA A 407 18.91 -49.46 -28.12
N ASP A 408 18.30 -48.35 -28.56
CA ASP A 408 18.46 -47.02 -27.94
C ASP A 408 17.27 -46.68 -27.02
N THR A 409 17.45 -45.74 -26.11
CA THR A 409 16.33 -45.10 -25.38
C THR A 409 16.09 -43.73 -25.97
N TYR A 410 14.83 -43.31 -26.10
CA TYR A 410 14.50 -42.04 -26.72
C TYR A 410 13.74 -41.14 -25.74
N PHE A 411 14.09 -39.85 -25.74
CA PHE A 411 13.21 -38.83 -25.20
C PHE A 411 12.41 -38.22 -26.33
N THR A 412 11.16 -37.91 -26.03
CA THR A 412 10.22 -37.38 -27.00
C THR A 412 9.70 -36.03 -26.53
N VAL A 413 9.44 -35.16 -27.50
CA VAL A 413 8.76 -33.90 -27.24
C VAL A 413 7.75 -33.69 -28.35
N MET A 414 6.56 -33.26 -27.96
CA MET A 414 5.58 -32.77 -28.90
C MET A 414 5.70 -31.25 -29.02
N LEU A 415 5.89 -30.77 -30.24
CA LEU A 415 5.83 -29.36 -30.57
C LEU A 415 4.48 -29.08 -31.21
N LEU A 416 3.64 -28.33 -30.51
CA LEU A 416 2.37 -27.85 -31.05
C LEU A 416 2.55 -26.40 -31.45
N TYR A 417 2.37 -26.15 -32.74
CA TYR A 417 2.24 -24.82 -33.31
C TYR A 417 0.76 -24.58 -33.61
N GLY A 418 0.30 -23.35 -33.51
CA GLY A 418 -1.11 -23.06 -33.75
C GLY A 418 -1.45 -21.60 -33.54
N LYS A 419 -2.75 -21.35 -33.41
CA LYS A 419 -3.27 -20.04 -33.02
C LYS A 419 -4.54 -20.18 -32.19
N TYR A 420 -4.70 -19.28 -31.24
CA TYR A 420 -6.00 -19.06 -30.59
C TYR A 420 -6.84 -18.14 -31.46
N SER A 421 -8.01 -18.60 -31.89
CA SER A 421 -8.92 -17.82 -32.73
C SER A 421 -10.36 -18.36 -32.66
N ASP A 422 -11.33 -17.54 -33.04
CA ASP A 422 -12.72 -17.96 -33.17
C ASP A 422 -13.02 -18.56 -34.55
N SER A 423 -12.07 -18.46 -35.48
CA SER A 423 -12.20 -19.05 -36.81
C SER A 423 -10.87 -19.55 -37.36
N GLN A 424 -10.98 -20.51 -38.28
CA GLN A 424 -9.84 -21.07 -39.00
C GLN A 424 -9.12 -20.04 -39.87
N THR A 425 -9.87 -19.09 -40.45
CA THR A 425 -9.37 -18.14 -41.46
C THR A 425 -8.92 -16.80 -40.87
N ASN A 426 -9.35 -16.47 -39.65
CA ASN A 426 -9.01 -15.19 -39.01
C ASN A 426 -7.53 -15.15 -38.59
N SER A 427 -6.96 -13.95 -38.54
CA SER A 427 -5.69 -13.71 -37.86
C SER A 427 -5.87 -13.94 -36.36
N GLY A 428 -5.21 -14.96 -35.82
CA GLY A 428 -5.09 -15.22 -34.39
C GLY A 428 -3.64 -15.04 -33.96
N SER A 429 -3.39 -14.90 -32.66
CA SER A 429 -2.02 -14.89 -32.15
C SER A 429 -1.37 -16.25 -32.36
N GLN A 430 -0.23 -16.25 -33.06
CA GLN A 430 0.57 -17.47 -33.20
C GLN A 430 1.01 -17.94 -31.83
N TYR A 431 0.90 -19.24 -31.61
CA TYR A 431 1.20 -19.90 -30.36
C TYR A 431 2.04 -21.12 -30.64
N SER A 432 3.07 -21.32 -29.83
CA SER A 432 3.90 -22.51 -29.85
C SER A 432 4.09 -23.00 -28.42
N GLN A 433 3.85 -24.28 -28.20
CA GLN A 433 4.12 -24.92 -26.92
C GLN A 433 4.85 -26.23 -27.16
N SER A 434 5.94 -26.43 -26.42
CA SER A 434 6.51 -27.76 -26.23
C SER A 434 5.76 -28.45 -25.10
N LEU A 435 5.25 -29.65 -25.38
CA LEU A 435 4.69 -30.55 -24.39
C LEU A 435 5.72 -31.66 -24.20
N PRO A 436 6.62 -31.53 -23.19
CA PRO A 436 7.67 -32.51 -22.97
C PRO A 436 7.07 -33.76 -22.34
N TYR A 437 7.08 -34.88 -23.07
CA TYR A 437 6.86 -36.21 -22.51
C TYR A 437 7.13 -37.28 -23.58
N LEU A 438 7.22 -38.54 -23.11
CA LEU A 438 7.37 -39.84 -23.78
C LEU A 438 8.83 -40.34 -23.78
N ALA A 439 9.12 -41.27 -22.86
CA ALA A 439 10.31 -42.11 -22.91
C ALA A 439 9.96 -43.40 -23.65
N TRP A 440 10.68 -43.71 -24.73
CA TRP A 440 10.58 -45.00 -25.42
C TRP A 440 11.79 -45.86 -25.05
N ILE A 441 11.54 -47.14 -24.82
CA ILE A 441 12.57 -48.16 -24.67
C ILE A 441 12.52 -49.00 -25.94
N GLY A 442 13.61 -48.98 -26.70
CA GLY A 442 13.77 -49.89 -27.80
C GLY A 442 13.87 -51.31 -27.28
N THR A 443 13.06 -52.18 -27.86
CA THR A 443 13.11 -53.63 -27.62
C THR A 443 13.36 -54.33 -28.93
#